data_AF-A0A563U4V9-F1
#
_entry.id   AF-A0A563U4V9-F1
#
_cell.length_a   1.000
_cell.length_b   1.000
_cell.length_c   1.000
_cell.angle_alpha   90.00
_cell.angle_beta   90.00
_cell.angle_gamma   90.00
#
_symmetry.space_group_name_H-M   'P 1'
#
loop_
_entity.id
_entity.type
_entity.pdbx_description
1 polymer ?
#
loop_
_entity_poly.entity_id
_entity_poly.type
_entity_poly.pdbx_seq_one_letter_code
_entity_poly.pdbx_strand_id
1 'polypeptide(L)'
;MDDYKKKLGNLASKIKNEVPQTPIQQVQPIKVLTVSADEEEARFNNWIPKGLKRRIKAYGARNDISQKDITIQALQNFLKEHGDQ
;
A
#
# COMPACT_ATOMS: atom_id res chain seq x y z
N MET A 1 40.61 -46.68 -6.01
CA MET A 1 41.02 -45.43 -5.32
C MET A 1 41.23 -44.26 -6.29
N ASP A 2 41.41 -44.50 -7.59
CA ASP A 2 41.64 -43.45 -8.59
C ASP A 2 40.44 -42.54 -8.86
N ASP A 3 39.22 -43.06 -8.77
CA ASP A 3 38.00 -42.26 -8.94
C ASP A 3 37.82 -41.19 -7.87
N TYR A 4 38.28 -41.46 -6.65
CA TYR A 4 38.16 -40.50 -5.56
C TYR A 4 39.11 -39.30 -5.77
N LYS A 5 40.34 -39.57 -6.19
CA LYS A 5 41.33 -38.54 -6.52
C LYS A 5 40.87 -37.69 -7.71
N LYS A 6 40.25 -38.30 -8.72
CA LYS A 6 39.65 -37.57 -9.86
C LYS A 6 38.50 -36.65 -9.44
N LYS A 7 37.61 -37.11 -8.56
CA LYS A 7 36.50 -36.29 -8.03
C LYS A 7 37.00 -35.08 -7.22
N LEU A 8 38.04 -35.26 -6.42
CA LEU A 8 38.67 -34.16 -5.67
C LEU A 8 39.34 -33.13 -6.59
N GLY A 9 40.07 -33.59 -7.61
CA GLY A 9 40.67 -32.70 -8.61
C GLY A 9 39.60 -31.87 -9.34
N ASN A 10 38.53 -32.52 -9.79
CA ASN A 10 37.42 -31.85 -10.45
C ASN A 10 36.71 -30.83 -9.53
N LEU A 11 36.54 -31.14 -8.25
CA LEU A 11 35.94 -30.20 -7.29
C LEU A 11 36.82 -28.97 -7.06
N ALA A 12 38.14 -29.17 -6.90
CA ALA A 12 39.08 -28.06 -6.73
C ALA A 12 39.11 -27.14 -7.96
N SER A 13 39.04 -27.72 -9.16
CA SER A 13 38.93 -26.95 -10.41
C SER A 13 37.63 -26.16 -10.51
N LYS A 14 36.51 -26.72 -10.07
CA LYS A 14 35.22 -26.00 -10.04
C LYS A 14 35.23 -24.84 -9.06
N ILE A 15 35.72 -25.03 -7.84
CA ILE A 15 35.80 -23.98 -6.82
C ILE A 15 36.66 -22.79 -7.28
N LYS A 16 37.76 -23.06 -8.01
CA LYS A 16 38.68 -22.01 -8.46
C LYS A 16 38.15 -21.21 -9.65
N ASN A 17 37.38 -21.84 -10.53
CA ASN A 17 37.01 -21.26 -11.82
C ASN A 17 35.52 -20.86 -11.92
N GLU A 18 34.64 -21.46 -11.13
CA GLU A 18 33.22 -21.10 -11.11
C GLU A 18 33.01 -19.90 -10.17
N VAL A 19 32.57 -18.77 -10.72
CA VAL A 19 32.14 -17.63 -9.92
C VAL A 19 30.89 -18.04 -9.15
N PRO A 20 30.83 -17.88 -7.81
CA PRO A 20 29.64 -18.18 -7.04
C PRO A 20 28.45 -17.39 -7.59
N GLN A 21 27.48 -18.07 -8.16
CA GLN A 21 26.19 -17.49 -8.51
C GLN A 21 25.44 -17.23 -7.20
N THR A 22 25.67 -16.08 -6.58
CA THR A 22 24.86 -15.64 -5.46
C THR A 22 23.44 -15.39 -5.99
N PRO A 23 22.39 -15.86 -5.29
CA PRO A 23 21.03 -15.54 -5.67
C PRO A 23 20.82 -14.03 -5.49
N ILE A 24 21.03 -13.28 -6.58
CA ILE A 24 20.84 -11.84 -6.58
C ILE A 24 19.33 -11.61 -6.62
N GLN A 25 18.79 -11.01 -5.58
CA GLN A 25 17.38 -10.65 -5.55
C GLN A 25 17.16 -9.53 -6.56
N GLN A 26 16.55 -9.87 -7.70
CA GLN A 26 16.13 -8.89 -8.69
C GLN A 26 14.91 -8.14 -8.15
N VAL A 27 15.13 -6.92 -7.62
CA VAL A 27 14.04 -6.06 -7.18
C VAL A 27 13.45 -5.38 -8.41
N GLN A 28 12.23 -5.76 -8.79
CA GLN A 28 11.48 -4.97 -9.76
C GLN A 28 10.90 -3.74 -9.06
N PRO A 29 11.06 -2.53 -9.62
CA PRO A 29 10.42 -1.35 -9.06
C PRO A 29 8.91 -1.56 -9.06
N ILE A 30 8.28 -1.22 -7.93
CA ILE A 30 6.82 -1.22 -7.83
C ILE A 30 6.33 -0.29 -8.93
N LYS A 31 5.50 -0.82 -9.84
CA LYS A 31 4.82 0.00 -10.84
C LYS A 31 4.07 1.07 -10.07
N VAL A 32 4.50 2.31 -10.23
CA VAL A 32 3.76 3.46 -9.71
C VAL A 32 2.43 3.40 -10.46
N LEU A 33 1.39 2.91 -9.79
CA LEU A 33 0.04 3.03 -10.29
C LEU A 33 -0.13 4.53 -10.50
N THR A 34 -0.24 4.95 -11.77
CA THR A 34 -0.72 6.27 -12.09
C THR A 34 -2.09 6.34 -11.45
N VAL A 35 -2.13 6.93 -10.26
CA VAL A 35 -3.35 7.25 -9.53
C VAL A 35 -4.14 8.09 -10.51
N SER A 36 -5.19 7.50 -11.08
CA SER A 36 -6.15 8.18 -11.92
C SER A 36 -6.58 9.40 -11.16
N ALA A 37 -6.32 10.61 -11.70
CA ALA A 37 -6.65 11.92 -11.16
C ALA A 37 -7.69 11.89 -10.02
N ASP A 38 -7.24 11.54 -8.82
CA ASP A 38 -8.03 11.74 -7.61
C ASP A 38 -8.05 13.25 -7.46
N GLU A 39 -9.24 13.84 -7.40
CA GLU A 39 -9.39 15.27 -7.12
C GLU A 39 -8.48 15.63 -5.93
N GLU A 40 -7.79 16.77 -6.01
CA GLU A 40 -6.81 17.18 -5.01
C GLU A 40 -7.44 17.14 -3.60
N GLU A 41 -7.07 16.13 -2.80
CA GLU A 41 -7.65 15.95 -1.48
C GLU A 41 -7.14 17.02 -0.52
N ALA A 42 -8.03 17.89 -0.07
CA ALA A 42 -7.73 18.86 0.98
C ALA A 42 -7.97 18.29 2.38
N ARG A 43 -7.08 18.59 3.33
CA ARG A 43 -7.29 18.25 4.75
C ARG A 43 -8.41 19.11 5.33
N PHE A 44 -9.46 18.48 5.85
CA PHE A 44 -10.53 19.13 6.59
C PHE A 44 -10.40 18.84 8.09
N ASN A 45 -10.03 19.85 8.87
CA ASN A 45 -9.90 19.73 10.32
C ASN A 45 -10.96 20.59 11.01
N ASN A 46 -11.80 19.98 11.82
CA ASN A 46 -12.82 20.67 12.60
C ASN A 46 -12.88 20.17 14.05
N TRP A 47 -13.34 21.05 14.94
CA TRP A 47 -13.71 20.67 16.30
C TRP A 47 -15.22 20.43 16.34
N ILE A 48 -15.62 19.20 16.68
CA ILE A 48 -17.03 18.80 16.78
C ILE A 48 -17.35 18.22 18.15
N PRO A 49 -18.62 18.27 18.59
CA PRO A 49 -19.05 17.63 19.83
C PRO A 49 -18.71 16.14 19.85
N LYS A 50 -18.21 15.65 20.98
CA LYS A 50 -17.83 14.23 21.17
C LYS A 50 -19.00 13.28 20.88
N GLY A 51 -20.22 13.67 21.25
CA GLY A 51 -21.44 12.91 20.97
C GLY A 51 -21.70 12.73 19.48
N LEU A 52 -21.49 13.78 18.68
CA LEU A 52 -21.65 13.73 17.23
C LEU A 52 -20.62 12.79 16.60
N LYS A 53 -19.35 12.90 17.01
CA LYS A 53 -18.28 11.98 16.56
C LYS A 53 -18.61 10.51 16.85
N ARG A 54 -19.17 10.20 18.02
CA ARG A 54 -19.58 8.84 18.39
C ARG A 54 -20.72 8.32 17.51
N ARG A 55 -21.70 9.17 17.20
CA ARG A 55 -22.83 8.82 16.32
C ARG A 55 -22.37 8.54 14.90
N ILE A 56 -21.49 9.38 14.34
CA ILE A 56 -20.94 9.18 12.99
C ILE A 56 -20.21 7.84 12.91
N LYS A 57 -19.35 7.53 13.90
CA LYS A 57 -18.64 6.24 13.95
C LYS A 57 -19.59 5.04 14.06
N ALA A 58 -20.61 5.14 14.92
CA ALA A 58 -21.61 4.08 15.06
C ALA A 58 -22.40 3.86 13.77
N TYR A 59 -22.72 4.93 13.04
CA TYR A 59 -23.39 4.86 11.74
C TYR A 59 -22.48 4.23 10.68
N GLY A 60 -21.21 4.66 10.59
CA GLY A 60 -20.24 4.08 9.65
C GLY A 60 -20.03 2.60 9.87
N ALA A 61 -19.93 2.16 11.13
CA ALA A 61 -19.80 0.73 11.47
C ALA A 61 -21.04 -0.11 11.10
N ARG A 62 -22.24 0.47 11.11
CA ARG A 62 -23.49 -0.24 10.78
C ARG A 62 -23.70 -0.41 9.28
N ASN A 63 -23.24 0.55 8.49
CA ASN A 63 -23.51 0.62 7.05
C ASN A 63 -22.27 0.28 6.19
N ASP A 64 -21.15 -0.05 6.83
CA ASP A 64 -19.85 -0.28 6.20
C ASP A 64 -19.37 0.91 5.33
N ILE A 65 -19.54 2.13 5.88
CA ILE A 65 -19.18 3.39 5.21
C ILE A 65 -18.08 4.09 6.00
N SER A 66 -17.09 4.64 5.30
CA SER A 66 -16.00 5.37 5.95
C SER A 66 -16.49 6.69 6.57
N GLN A 67 -15.83 7.13 7.64
CA GLN A 67 -16.11 8.42 8.25
C GLN A 67 -15.90 9.59 7.26
N LYS A 68 -14.94 9.44 6.33
CA LYS A 68 -14.65 10.43 5.28
C LYS A 68 -15.85 10.58 4.36
N ASP A 69 -16.39 9.48 3.84
CA ASP A 69 -17.51 9.51 2.89
C ASP A 69 -18.78 10.07 3.53
N ILE A 70 -19.07 9.71 4.78
CA ILE A 70 -20.20 10.28 5.53
C ILE A 70 -20.05 11.80 5.64
N THR A 71 -18.84 12.28 5.91
CA THR A 71 -18.57 13.71 6.05
C THR A 71 -18.70 14.42 4.71
N ILE A 72 -18.19 13.84 3.62
CA ILE A 72 -18.31 14.38 2.26
C ILE A 72 -19.78 14.48 1.86
N GLN A 73 -20.57 13.42 2.03
CA GLN A 73 -21.99 13.41 1.70
C GLN A 73 -22.77 14.46 2.49
N ALA A 74 -22.51 14.57 3.80
CA ALA A 74 -23.16 15.56 4.64
C ALA A 74 -22.84 17.00 4.20
N LEU A 75 -21.57 17.28 3.88
CA LEU A 75 -21.14 18.59 3.40
C LEU A 75 -21.71 18.91 2.01
N GLN A 76 -21.70 17.95 1.08
CA GLN A 76 -22.29 18.13 -0.25
C GLN A 76 -23.80 18.37 -0.17
N ASN A 77 -24.53 17.64 0.67
CA ASN A 77 -25.96 17.84 0.86
C ASN A 77 -26.25 19.21 1.48
N PHE A 78 -25.49 19.59 2.51
CA PHE A 78 -25.60 20.92 3.12
C PHE A 78 -25.37 22.04 2.08
N LEU A 79 -24.35 21.90 1.24
CA LEU A 79 -24.07 22.86 0.17
C LEU A 79 -25.16 22.86 -0.92
N LYS A 80 -25.74 21.72 -1.28
CA LYS A 80 -26.87 21.68 -2.22
C LYS A 80 -28.14 22.31 -1.65
N GLU A 81 -28.37 22.15 -0.35
CA GLU A 81 -29.57 22.68 0.32
C GLU A 81 -29.47 24.18 0.63
N HIS A 82 -28.26 24.70 0.84
CA HIS A 82 -28.03 26.08 1.29
C HIS A 82 -27.15 26.92 0.35
N GLY A 83 -26.66 26.35 -0.73
CA GLY A 83 -25.78 26.98 -1.70
C GLY A 83 -26.27 26.73 -3.12
N ASP A 84 -27.00 27.69 -3.66
CA ASP A 84 -27.08 27.92 -5.09
C ASP A 84 -26.31 29.21 -5.39
N GLN A 85 -25.09 29.06 -5.94
CA GLN A 85 -24.56 29.84 -7.08
C GLN A 85 -23.46 29.03 -7.76
#